data_AF-A0A418GB56-F1
#
_entry.id   AF-A0A418GB56-F1
#
_cell.length_a   1.000
_cell.length_b   1.000
_cell.length_c   1.000
_cell.angle_alpha   90.00
_cell.angle_beta   90.00
_cell.angle_gamma   90.00
#
_symmetry.space_group_name_H-M   'P 1'
#
loop_
_entity.id
_entity.type
_entity.pdbx_description
1 polymer ?
#
loop_
_entity_poly.entity_id
_entity_poly.type
_entity_poly.pdbx_seq_one_letter_code
_entity_poly.pdbx_strand_id
1 'polypeptide(L)'
;MRHLRNIFNLGIKELRSLLGDKAMLTLIVFSFTVSVYSSATVTPGSLNLAPIAIADMDQSQLSNRIVNSFYRPWFLPPEMITADEMDAGL
;
A
#
# COMPACT_ATOMS: atom_id res chain seq x y z
N MET A 1 -5.94 13.56 46.20
CA MET A 1 -5.30 12.25 46.46
C MET A 1 -6.25 11.05 46.39
N ARG A 2 -7.40 11.05 47.09
CA ARG A 2 -8.32 9.88 47.12
C ARG A 2 -8.93 9.51 45.76
N HIS A 3 -9.27 10.52 44.95
CA HIS A 3 -9.81 10.31 43.59
C HIS A 3 -8.82 9.61 42.65
N LEU A 4 -7.56 10.06 42.59
CA LEU A 4 -6.53 9.42 41.74
C LEU A 4 -6.32 7.95 42.13
N ARG A 5 -6.29 7.65 43.43
CA ARG A 5 -6.14 6.27 43.91
C ARG A 5 -7.32 5.38 43.51
N ASN A 6 -8.53 5.92 43.54
CA ASN A 6 -9.72 5.19 43.09
C ASN A 6 -9.70 4.95 41.58
N ILE A 7 -9.32 5.94 40.79
CA ILE A 7 -9.18 5.81 39.33
C ILE A 7 -8.13 4.75 38.98
N PHE A 8 -6.98 4.77 39.66
CA PHE A 8 -5.92 3.78 39.45
C PHE A 8 -6.37 2.36 39.79
N ASN A 9 -7.05 2.18 40.94
CA ASN A 9 -7.57 0.88 41.34
C ASN A 9 -8.66 0.37 40.38
N LEU A 10 -9.53 1.25 39.87
CA LEU A 10 -10.50 0.91 38.85
C LEU A 10 -9.80 0.51 37.54
N GLY A 11 -8.81 1.29 37.10
CA GLY A 11 -8.06 0.99 35.86
C GLY A 11 -7.39 -0.39 35.92
N ILE A 12 -6.76 -0.73 37.04
CA ILE A 12 -6.17 -2.07 37.24
C ILE A 12 -7.24 -3.17 37.19
N LYS A 13 -8.41 -2.93 37.80
CA LYS A 13 -9.51 -3.90 37.78
C LYS A 13 -9.97 -4.17 36.34
N GLU A 14 -10.16 -3.14 35.54
CA GLU A 14 -10.61 -3.27 34.16
C GLU A 14 -9.54 -3.95 33.28
N LEU A 15 -8.26 -3.63 33.46
CA LEU A 15 -7.16 -4.32 32.77
C LEU A 15 -7.09 -5.81 33.14
N ARG A 16 -7.29 -6.15 34.42
CA ARG A 16 -7.35 -7.55 34.86
C ARG A 16 -8.58 -8.27 34.30
N SER A 17 -9.71 -7.58 34.20
CA SER A 17 -10.93 -8.10 33.58
C SER A 17 -10.70 -8.41 32.10
N LEU A 18 -10.09 -7.47 31.37
CA LEU A 18 -9.72 -7.62 29.96
C LEU A 18 -8.77 -8.82 29.75
N LEU A 19 -7.79 -9.00 30.64
CA LEU A 19 -6.87 -10.14 30.58
C LEU A 19 -7.56 -11.50 30.77
N GLY A 20 -8.73 -11.52 31.42
CA GLY A 20 -9.53 -12.74 31.57
C GLY A 20 -10.34 -13.10 30.32
N ASP A 21 -10.62 -12.12 29.46
CA ASP A 21 -11.36 -12.32 28.22
C ASP A 21 -10.43 -12.74 27.07
N LYS A 22 -10.35 -14.06 26.86
CA LYS A 22 -9.49 -14.65 25.82
C LYS A 22 -9.87 -14.23 24.40
N ALA A 23 -11.16 -14.03 24.12
CA ALA A 23 -11.62 -13.63 22.79
C ALA A 23 -11.16 -12.20 22.49
N MET A 24 -11.37 -11.28 23.44
CA MET A 24 -10.91 -9.90 23.31
C MET A 24 -9.39 -9.80 23.19
N LEU A 25 -8.62 -10.54 24.00
CA LEU A 25 -7.16 -10.56 23.87
C LEU A 25 -6.70 -11.07 22.50
N THR A 26 -7.34 -12.12 21.98
CA THR A 26 -7.02 -12.65 20.65
C THR A 26 -7.28 -11.60 19.57
N LEU A 27 -8.41 -10.89 19.66
CA LEU A 27 -8.74 -9.81 18.73
C LEU A 27 -7.76 -8.63 18.85
N ILE A 28 -7.31 -8.28 20.05
CA ILE A 28 -6.29 -7.23 20.25
C ILE A 28 -5.00 -7.65 19.56
N VAL A 29 -4.49 -8.85 19.83
CA VAL A 29 -3.24 -9.33 19.21
C VAL A 29 -3.37 -9.38 17.70
N PHE A 30 -4.47 -9.92 17.17
CA PHE A 30 -4.75 -9.95 15.75
C PHE A 30 -4.79 -8.54 15.14
N SER A 31 -5.53 -7.61 15.75
CA SER A 31 -5.74 -6.26 15.23
C SER A 31 -4.46 -5.43 15.25
N PHE A 32 -3.63 -5.56 16.29
CA PHE A 32 -2.40 -4.77 16.42
C PHE A 32 -1.17 -5.44 15.82
N THR A 33 -1.24 -6.73 15.48
CA THR A 33 -0.13 -7.45 14.84
C THR A 33 -0.48 -7.83 13.41
N VAL A 34 -1.40 -8.78 13.23
CA VAL A 34 -1.70 -9.37 11.91
C VAL A 34 -2.32 -8.36 10.98
N SER A 35 -3.33 -7.60 11.44
CA SER A 35 -4.02 -6.61 10.61
C SER A 35 -3.10 -5.45 10.20
N VAL A 36 -2.29 -4.93 11.13
CA VAL A 36 -1.29 -3.88 10.84
C VAL A 36 -0.22 -4.40 9.90
N TYR A 37 0.34 -5.59 10.16
CA TYR A 37 1.36 -6.19 9.30
C TYR A 37 0.82 -6.44 7.89
N SER A 38 -0.39 -6.99 7.78
CA SER A 38 -1.04 -7.19 6.50
C SER A 38 -1.19 -5.86 5.77
N SER A 39 -1.76 -4.84 6.42
CA SER A 39 -1.98 -3.52 5.80
C SER A 39 -0.69 -2.82 5.38
N ALA A 40 0.40 -3.02 6.12
CA ALA A 40 1.71 -2.46 5.78
C ALA A 40 2.46 -3.25 4.69
N THR A 41 2.21 -4.56 4.59
CA THR A 41 2.92 -5.45 3.65
C THR A 41 2.19 -5.56 2.32
N VAL A 42 0.87 -5.36 2.27
CA VAL A 42 0.16 -5.22 1.00
C VAL A 42 0.76 -4.00 0.31
N THR A 43 1.51 -4.27 -0.75
CA THR A 43 2.28 -3.33 -1.54
C THR A 43 1.48 -2.04 -1.73
N PRO A 44 2.06 -0.85 -1.45
CA PRO A 44 1.35 0.40 -1.70
C PRO A 44 0.79 0.33 -3.13
N GLY A 45 -0.45 0.75 -3.34
CA GLY A 45 -1.17 0.74 -4.63
C GLY A 45 -0.57 1.69 -5.67
N SER A 46 0.74 1.68 -5.73
CA SER A 46 1.66 2.49 -6.47
C SER A 46 2.12 1.59 -7.60
N LEU A 47 1.91 2.02 -8.85
CA LEU A 47 2.55 1.35 -9.99
C LEU A 47 4.03 1.20 -9.67
N ASN A 48 4.56 -0.01 -9.74
CA ASN A 48 5.95 -0.29 -9.42
C ASN A 48 6.54 -1.08 -10.58
N LEU A 49 7.47 -0.45 -11.29
CA LEU A 49 8.14 -1.02 -12.47
C LEU A 49 7.14 -1.60 -13.49
N ALA A 50 6.03 -0.90 -13.73
CA ALA A 50 5.07 -1.35 -14.73
C ALA A 50 5.73 -1.35 -16.12
N PRO A 51 5.69 -2.48 -16.85
CA PRO A 51 6.13 -2.53 -18.24
C PRO A 51 5.16 -1.73 -19.11
N ILE A 52 5.70 -0.87 -19.97
CA ILE A 52 4.92 -0.04 -20.89
C ILE A 52 5.62 -0.01 -22.25
N ALA A 53 4.85 -0.25 -23.30
CA ALA A 53 5.27 -0.10 -24.69
C ALA A 53 4.48 1.07 -25.31
N ILE A 54 5.15 1.90 -26.10
CA ILE A 54 4.54 3.11 -26.69
C ILE A 54 4.74 3.07 -28.21
N ALA A 55 3.62 3.13 -28.95
CA ALA A 55 3.60 3.35 -30.39
C ALA A 55 3.33 4.84 -30.69
N ASP A 56 4.37 5.58 -31.06
CA ASP A 56 4.24 7.00 -31.42
C ASP A 56 3.96 7.15 -32.93
N MET A 57 2.71 7.49 -33.27
CA MET A 57 2.25 7.68 -34.65
C MET A 57 2.53 9.07 -35.21
N ASP A 58 2.81 10.07 -34.36
CA ASP A 58 2.96 11.47 -34.79
C ASP A 58 4.38 12.00 -34.64
N GLN A 59 5.25 11.29 -33.89
CA GLN A 59 6.65 11.62 -33.59
C GLN A 59 6.85 13.09 -33.20
N SER A 60 5.84 13.67 -32.56
CA SER A 60 5.84 15.10 -32.26
C SER A 60 6.78 15.42 -31.08
N GLN A 61 7.19 16.69 -30.99
CA GLN A 61 7.98 17.14 -29.84
C GLN A 61 7.19 16.99 -28.53
N LEU A 62 5.86 17.07 -28.57
CA LEU A 62 4.99 16.88 -27.42
C LEU A 62 4.94 15.40 -27.00
N SER A 63 4.78 14.48 -27.95
CA SER A 63 4.78 13.03 -27.72
C SER A 63 6.06 12.58 -27.03
N ASN A 64 7.21 13.05 -27.53
CA ASN A 64 8.51 12.80 -26.88
C ASN A 64 8.57 13.29 -25.42
N ARG A 65 7.97 14.44 -25.09
CA ARG A 65 7.93 14.92 -23.69
C ARG A 65 7.04 14.06 -22.79
N ILE A 66 5.93 13.55 -23.34
CA ILE A 66 5.03 12.64 -22.62
C ILE A 66 5.72 11.29 -22.39
N VAL A 67 6.38 10.73 -23.40
CA VAL A 67 7.15 9.48 -23.28
C VAL A 67 8.21 9.58 -22.18
N ASN A 68 8.96 10.69 -22.16
CA ASN A 68 9.99 10.94 -21.15
C ASN A 68 9.44 11.20 -19.73
N SER A 69 8.12 11.35 -19.56
CA SER A 69 7.49 11.47 -18.24
C SER A 69 7.27 10.12 -17.55
N PHE A 70 7.45 8.99 -18.27
CA PHE A 70 7.41 7.65 -17.70
C PHE A 70 8.81 7.25 -17.23
N TYR A 71 9.05 7.31 -15.92
CA TYR A 71 10.34 6.98 -15.32
C TYR A 71 10.20 6.15 -14.04
N ARG A 72 11.32 5.58 -13.60
CA ARG A 72 11.43 4.82 -12.34
C ARG A 72 11.14 5.70 -11.13
N PRO A 73 10.52 5.19 -10.05
CA PRO A 73 10.24 3.78 -9.75
C PRO A 73 8.93 3.24 -10.32
N TRP A 74 8.15 4.08 -11.02
CA TRP A 74 6.77 3.78 -11.40
C TRP A 74 6.67 2.93 -12.65
N PHE A 75 7.46 3.28 -13.67
CA PHE A 75 7.51 2.60 -14.95
C PHE A 75 8.92 2.13 -15.25
N LEU A 76 9.02 1.04 -16.00
CA LEU A 76 10.25 0.71 -16.71
C LEU A 76 10.47 1.71 -17.86
N PRO A 77 11.72 1.90 -18.33
CA PRO A 77 11.97 2.68 -19.53
C PRO A 77 11.04 2.21 -20.66
N PRO A 78 10.26 3.11 -21.26
CA PRO A 78 9.29 2.74 -22.28
C PRO A 78 9.98 2.12 -23.49
N GLU A 79 9.48 0.98 -23.94
CA GLU A 79 9.91 0.37 -25.19
C GLU A 79 9.12 1.01 -26.35
N MET A 80 9.84 1.56 -27.34
CA MET A 80 9.21 2.13 -28.52
C MET A 80 8.88 1.00 -29.49
N ILE A 81 7.61 0.83 -29.80
CA ILE A 81 7.11 -0.18 -30.72
C ILE A 81 6.50 0.48 -31.95
N THR A 82 6.49 -0.24 -33.06
CA THR A 82 5.82 0.17 -34.30
C THR A 82 4.32 -0.13 -34.24
N ALA A 83 3.54 0.53 -35.10
CA ALA A 83 2.10 0.26 -35.22
C ALA A 83 1.82 -1.20 -35.65
N ASP A 84 2.69 -1.78 -36.47
CA ASP A 84 2.57 -3.17 -36.92
C ASP A 84 2.81 -4.17 -35.77
N GLU A 85 3.75 -3.86 -34.87
CA GLU A 85 4.02 -4.67 -33.66
C GLU A 85 2.89 -4.57 -32.63
N MET A 86 2.18 -3.44 -32.59
CA MET A 86 0.99 -3.27 -31.75
C MET A 86 -0.17 -4.17 -32.21
N ASP A 87 -0.40 -4.25 -33.52
CA ASP A 87 -1.48 -5.06 -34.11
C ASP A 87 -1.21 -6.57 -34.00
N ALA A 88 0.07 -6.98 -34.00
CA ALA A 88 0.47 -8.37 -33.77
C ALA A 88 0.22 -8.88 -32.34
N GLY A 89 -0.03 -7.99 -31.38
CA GLY A 89 -0.26 -8.31 -29.96
C GLY A 89 -1.73 -8.36 -29.53
N LEU A 90 -2.68 -8.04 -30.42
CA LEU A 90 -4.13 -8.14 -30.22
C LEU A 90 -4.70 -9.47 -30.73
#